data_AF-A0A7L9BBK7-F1
#
_entry.id   AF-A0A7L9BBK7-F1
#
_cell.length_a   1.000
_cell.length_b   1.000
_cell.length_c   1.000
_cell.angle_alpha   90.00
_cell.angle_beta   90.00
_cell.angle_gamma   90.00
#
_symmetry.space_group_name_H-M   'P 1'
#
loop_
_entity.id
_entity.type
_entity.pdbx_description
1 polymer ?
#
loop_
_entity_poly.entity_id
_entity_poly.type
_entity_poly.pdbx_seq_one_letter_code
_entity_poly.pdbx_strand_id
1 'polypeptide(L)'
;MIAVTGANGLLGSYIVRKLLAEKIPFIALKRSGSDTSLLNDINSQITWRDADVLDLPALHNALQHVSGVIHAAALVSFNPRDKKKLFAANIEGTKNMVNACLLLGITRFLHISSVAALGRLNGQRVITEENKWTDSTLNSAYAESKYRAELEVFRGQEEGLSTVIVNPSVILSRSDWNRSSSQLFKYVWNQRPFYIDGSLNYVDVRDLSEAIVRLYQSDFEGERFILNAGSIPYHDFFAAVAKQFNRTPPRIKLSKTMLTWLARAERVRSALTGANPLITPETARLAGTSFFYSNQKISAALNMAFQPIEQSIDWCCDWYKAQAGKK
;
A
#
# COMPACT_ATOMS: atom_id res chain seq x y z
N MET A 1 1.56 24.64 -2.71
CA MET A 1 1.60 23.84 -1.46
C MET A 1 0.89 22.53 -1.71
N ILE A 2 1.44 21.40 -1.22
CA ILE A 2 0.91 20.05 -1.48
C ILE A 2 0.01 19.59 -0.34
N ALA A 3 -1.12 18.96 -0.62
CA ALA A 3 -1.93 18.26 0.38
C ALA A 3 -1.63 16.75 0.37
N VAL A 4 -1.25 16.20 1.52
CA VAL A 4 -1.03 14.75 1.68
C VAL A 4 -2.15 14.15 2.51
N THR A 5 -3.02 13.36 1.89
CA THR A 5 -4.06 12.60 2.63
C THR A 5 -3.51 11.28 3.16
N GLY A 6 -4.04 10.80 4.28
CA GLY A 6 -3.52 9.56 4.90
C GLY A 6 -2.10 9.73 5.43
N ALA A 7 -1.71 10.98 5.73
CA ALA A 7 -0.37 11.35 6.19
C ALA A 7 0.04 10.62 7.47
N ASN A 8 -0.91 10.26 8.33
CA ASN A 8 -0.67 9.51 9.56
C ASN A 8 -0.59 7.99 9.34
N GLY A 9 -0.82 7.50 8.12
CA GLY A 9 -0.71 6.10 7.74
C GLY A 9 0.74 5.68 7.48
N LEU A 10 0.95 4.39 7.21
CA LEU A 10 2.28 3.83 6.96
C LEU A 10 3.02 4.62 5.88
N LEU A 11 2.54 4.58 4.64
CA LEU A 11 3.22 5.25 3.52
C LEU A 11 3.17 6.78 3.64
N GLY A 12 2.01 7.33 4.04
CA GLY A 12 1.85 8.78 4.21
C GLY A 12 2.88 9.38 5.17
N SER A 13 3.25 8.66 6.24
CA SER A 13 4.24 9.15 7.19
C SER A 13 5.64 9.27 6.57
N TYR A 14 6.01 8.36 5.66
CA TYR A 14 7.28 8.43 4.94
C TYR A 14 7.26 9.50 3.85
N ILE A 15 6.14 9.69 3.15
CA ILE A 15 5.97 10.80 2.19
C ILE A 15 6.15 12.15 2.91
N VAL A 16 5.48 12.36 4.03
CA VAL A 16 5.60 13.60 4.82
C VAL A 16 7.04 13.83 5.29
N ARG A 17 7.72 12.78 5.78
CA ARG A 17 9.14 12.87 6.14
C ARG A 17 10.02 13.27 4.96
N LYS A 18 9.76 12.71 3.78
CA LYS A 18 10.50 13.01 2.55
C LYS A 18 10.29 14.47 2.12
N LEU A 19 9.04 14.94 2.12
CA LEU A 19 8.70 16.34 1.82
C LEU A 19 9.37 17.32 2.80
N LEU A 20 9.40 17.00 4.11
CA LEU A 20 10.12 17.79 5.10
C LEU A 20 11.62 17.85 4.83
N ALA A 21 12.24 16.69 4.57
CA ALA A 21 13.67 16.60 4.31
C ALA A 21 14.08 17.42 3.06
N GLU A 22 13.21 17.46 2.05
CA GLU A 22 13.41 18.24 0.82
C GLU A 22 12.91 19.68 0.90
N LYS A 23 12.39 20.11 2.06
CA LYS A 23 11.85 21.46 2.29
C LYS A 23 10.72 21.83 1.32
N ILE A 24 9.95 20.83 0.85
CA ILE A 24 8.81 21.04 -0.04
C ILE A 24 7.60 21.42 0.83
N PRO A 25 6.93 22.57 0.59
CA PRO A 25 5.80 22.99 1.42
C PRO A 25 4.58 22.07 1.26
N PHE A 26 4.08 21.53 2.37
CA PHE A 26 2.89 20.67 2.40
C PHE A 26 1.98 20.93 3.61
N ILE A 27 0.77 20.41 3.51
CA ILE A 27 -0.17 20.19 4.62
C ILE A 27 -0.50 18.70 4.71
N ALA A 28 -0.69 18.22 5.93
CA ALA A 28 -1.03 16.83 6.21
C ALA A 28 -2.50 16.71 6.59
N LEU A 29 -3.23 15.84 5.89
CA LEU A 29 -4.64 15.60 6.14
C LEU A 29 -4.83 14.26 6.86
N LYS A 30 -5.65 14.28 7.92
CA LYS A 30 -6.09 13.11 8.68
C LYS A 30 -7.55 13.28 9.09
N ARG A 31 -8.20 12.20 9.51
CA ARG A 31 -9.50 12.31 10.19
C ARG A 31 -9.29 12.82 11.61
N SER A 32 -10.27 13.54 12.14
CA SER A 32 -10.22 13.98 13.54
C SER A 32 -10.04 12.78 14.49
N GLY A 33 -9.21 12.97 15.51
CA GLY A 33 -8.85 11.91 16.47
C GLY A 33 -7.98 10.77 15.92
N SER A 34 -7.51 10.84 14.67
CA SER A 34 -6.62 9.80 14.13
C SER A 34 -5.28 9.74 14.86
N ASP A 35 -4.79 8.53 15.08
CA ASP A 35 -3.46 8.24 15.64
C ASP A 35 -2.34 8.77 14.73
N THR A 36 -1.50 9.66 15.26
CA THR A 36 -0.34 10.27 14.60
C THR A 36 1.00 9.77 15.16
N SER A 37 1.01 8.67 15.92
CA SER A 37 2.20 8.17 16.62
C SER A 37 3.42 7.94 15.73
N LEU A 38 3.20 7.58 14.45
CA LEU A 38 4.26 7.42 13.45
C LEU A 38 5.01 8.72 13.10
N LEU A 39 4.51 9.87 13.53
CA LEU A 39 5.04 11.20 13.22
C LEU A 39 5.32 12.04 14.48
N ASN A 40 5.25 11.46 15.68
CA ASN A 40 5.41 12.19 16.94
C ASN A 40 6.71 13.00 17.02
N ASP A 41 7.82 12.45 16.52
CA ASP A 41 9.15 13.07 16.51
C ASP A 41 9.25 14.30 15.59
N ILE A 42 8.35 14.45 14.61
CA ILE A 42 8.32 15.58 13.67
C ILE A 42 6.98 16.33 13.68
N ASN A 43 6.11 16.04 14.66
CA ASN A 43 4.74 16.54 14.67
C ASN A 43 4.67 18.08 14.72
N SER A 44 5.62 18.72 15.40
CA SER A 44 5.73 20.19 15.49
C SER A 44 6.08 20.87 14.16
N GLN A 45 6.57 20.12 13.18
CA GLN A 45 6.95 20.62 11.85
C GLN A 45 5.82 20.42 10.82
N ILE A 46 4.69 19.82 11.23
CA ILE A 46 3.60 19.45 10.34
C ILE A 46 2.41 20.37 10.55
N THR A 47 1.95 20.99 9.46
CA THR A 47 0.67 21.69 9.43
C THR A 47 -0.45 20.67 9.18
N TRP A 48 -1.18 20.31 10.23
CA TRP A 48 -2.32 19.39 10.15
C TRP A 48 -3.61 20.11 9.76
N ARG A 49 -4.41 19.48 8.91
CA ARG A 49 -5.83 19.80 8.71
C ARG A 49 -6.66 18.54 8.88
N ASP A 50 -7.76 18.65 9.62
CA ASP A 50 -8.68 17.53 9.77
C ASP A 50 -9.64 17.50 8.59
N ALA A 51 -9.71 16.36 7.90
CA ALA A 51 -10.69 16.08 6.87
C ALA A 51 -10.90 14.57 6.72
N ASP A 52 -12.15 14.15 6.64
CA ASP A 52 -12.50 12.82 6.15
C ASP A 52 -12.75 12.91 4.64
N VAL A 53 -12.25 11.93 3.88
CA VAL A 53 -12.47 11.86 2.43
C VAL A 53 -13.94 11.65 2.05
N LEU A 54 -14.79 11.29 3.03
CA LEU A 54 -16.23 11.19 2.88
C LEU A 54 -16.98 12.47 3.27
N ASP A 55 -16.30 13.47 3.81
CA ASP A 55 -16.87 14.76 4.24
C ASP A 55 -16.45 15.86 3.25
N LEU A 56 -17.33 16.13 2.28
CA LEU A 56 -17.09 17.10 1.21
C LEU A 56 -16.85 18.54 1.74
N PRO A 57 -17.66 19.09 2.67
CA PRO A 57 -17.35 20.37 3.31
C PRO A 57 -15.98 20.41 3.98
N ALA A 58 -15.60 19.36 4.73
CA ALA A 58 -14.29 19.31 5.38
C ALA A 58 -13.15 19.26 4.35
N LEU A 59 -13.30 18.49 3.27
CA LEU A 59 -12.35 18.45 2.16
C LEU A 59 -12.20 19.82 1.49
N HIS A 60 -13.31 20.49 1.19
CA HIS A 60 -13.30 21.81 0.56
C HIS A 60 -12.50 22.82 1.40
N ASN A 61 -12.71 22.84 2.72
CA ASN A 61 -11.99 23.71 3.64
C ASN A 61 -10.51 23.30 3.77
N ALA A 62 -10.23 22.01 3.90
CA ALA A 62 -8.88 21.51 4.10
C ALA A 62 -8.00 21.67 2.85
N LEU A 63 -8.58 21.75 1.65
CA LEU A 63 -7.86 21.90 0.40
C LEU A 63 -7.72 23.35 -0.09
N GLN A 64 -8.22 24.35 0.65
CA GLN A 64 -8.00 25.76 0.31
C GLN A 64 -6.50 26.09 0.24
N HIS A 65 -6.12 26.83 -0.81
CA HIS A 65 -4.75 27.28 -1.11
C HIS A 65 -3.73 26.16 -1.38
N VAL A 66 -4.23 24.97 -1.73
CA VAL A 66 -3.41 23.83 -2.19
C VAL A 66 -3.29 23.90 -3.71
N SER A 67 -2.13 23.53 -4.25
CA SER A 67 -1.86 23.49 -5.69
C SER A 67 -1.81 22.06 -6.25
N GLY A 68 -1.69 21.06 -5.39
CA GLY A 68 -1.71 19.65 -5.77
C GLY A 68 -1.87 18.70 -4.59
N VAL A 69 -2.24 17.47 -4.88
CA VAL A 69 -2.59 16.45 -3.89
C VAL A 69 -1.74 15.20 -4.10
N ILE A 70 -1.24 14.64 -3.00
CA ILE A 70 -0.78 13.25 -2.91
C ILE A 70 -1.84 12.48 -2.11
N HIS A 71 -2.62 11.65 -2.80
CA HIS A 71 -3.73 10.91 -2.23
C HIS A 71 -3.29 9.51 -1.75
N ALA A 72 -2.84 9.42 -0.50
CA ALA A 72 -2.45 8.16 0.14
C ALA A 72 -3.49 7.60 1.13
N ALA A 73 -4.60 8.31 1.36
CA ALA A 73 -5.69 7.81 2.20
C ALA A 73 -6.38 6.60 1.54
N ALA A 74 -6.28 5.45 2.19
CA ALA A 74 -6.99 4.24 1.80
C ALA A 74 -7.18 3.32 3.00
N LEU A 75 -8.24 2.51 2.97
CA LEU A 75 -8.39 1.36 3.85
C LEU A 75 -7.82 0.11 3.16
N VAL A 76 -7.05 -0.67 3.91
CA VAL A 76 -6.59 -2.00 3.50
C VAL A 76 -7.28 -3.01 4.42
N SER A 77 -8.22 -3.77 3.87
CA SER A 77 -8.86 -4.87 4.59
C SER A 77 -9.23 -5.99 3.63
N PHE A 78 -8.98 -7.21 4.08
CA PHE A 78 -9.39 -8.44 3.40
C PHE A 78 -10.51 -9.15 4.16
N ASN A 79 -11.05 -8.52 5.20
CA ASN A 79 -12.19 -9.01 5.94
C ASN A 79 -13.48 -8.73 5.14
N PRO A 80 -14.29 -9.75 4.80
CA PRO A 80 -15.54 -9.54 4.06
C PRO A 80 -16.51 -8.54 4.72
N ARG A 81 -16.48 -8.43 6.06
CA ARG A 81 -17.32 -7.49 6.82
C ARG A 81 -16.99 -6.02 6.54
N ASP A 82 -15.74 -5.74 6.16
CA ASP A 82 -15.28 -4.38 5.90
C ASP A 82 -15.57 -3.94 4.46
N LYS A 83 -16.11 -4.80 3.58
CA LYS A 83 -16.31 -4.50 2.15
C LYS A 83 -16.99 -3.14 1.92
N LYS A 84 -18.06 -2.84 2.66
CA LYS A 84 -18.76 -1.54 2.55
C LYS A 84 -17.87 -0.36 2.93
N LYS A 85 -17.17 -0.46 4.07
CA LYS A 85 -16.24 0.58 4.54
C LYS A 85 -15.07 0.77 3.59
N LEU A 86 -14.56 -0.34 3.03
CA LEU A 86 -13.48 -0.36 2.05
C LEU A 86 -13.87 0.37 0.77
N PHE A 87 -15.08 0.09 0.25
CA PHE A 87 -15.57 0.73 -0.96
C PHE A 87 -15.86 2.21 -0.74
N ALA A 88 -16.46 2.57 0.40
CA ALA A 88 -16.65 3.97 0.76
C ALA A 88 -15.29 4.69 0.84
N ALA A 89 -14.36 4.21 1.65
CA ALA A 89 -13.08 4.89 1.86
C ALA A 89 -12.22 4.98 0.59
N ASN A 90 -12.16 3.92 -0.22
CA ASN A 90 -11.25 3.87 -1.36
C ASN A 90 -11.90 4.41 -2.64
N ILE A 91 -13.16 4.05 -2.94
CA ILE A 91 -13.82 4.45 -4.19
C ILE A 91 -14.44 5.83 -4.01
N GLU A 92 -15.41 5.95 -3.10
CA GLU A 92 -16.10 7.23 -2.89
C GLU A 92 -15.14 8.30 -2.35
N GLY A 93 -14.21 7.92 -1.46
CA GLY A 93 -13.18 8.82 -0.98
C GLY A 93 -12.28 9.35 -2.10
N THR A 94 -11.86 8.51 -3.06
CA THR A 94 -11.06 8.96 -4.22
C THR A 94 -11.90 9.86 -5.13
N LYS A 95 -13.15 9.47 -5.43
CA LYS A 95 -14.09 10.29 -6.21
C LYS A 95 -14.27 11.69 -5.60
N ASN A 96 -14.46 11.77 -4.29
CA ASN A 96 -14.62 13.03 -3.57
C ASN A 96 -13.35 13.88 -3.64
N MET A 97 -12.17 13.27 -3.51
CA MET A 97 -10.89 13.96 -3.65
C MET A 97 -10.69 14.51 -5.07
N VAL A 98 -11.01 13.72 -6.10
CA VAL A 98 -10.96 14.16 -7.50
C VAL A 98 -11.91 15.34 -7.73
N ASN A 99 -13.17 15.21 -7.31
CA ASN A 99 -14.18 16.26 -7.44
C ASN A 99 -13.77 17.55 -6.70
N ALA A 100 -13.22 17.42 -5.49
CA ALA A 100 -12.73 18.56 -4.72
C ALA A 100 -11.55 19.25 -5.43
N CYS A 101 -10.65 18.47 -6.06
CA CYS A 101 -9.56 19.05 -6.84
C CYS A 101 -10.08 19.85 -8.03
N LEU A 102 -10.98 19.27 -8.81
CA LEU A 102 -11.59 19.93 -9.98
C LEU A 102 -12.34 21.20 -9.58
N LEU A 103 -13.16 21.14 -8.51
CA LEU A 103 -13.93 22.28 -8.01
C LEU A 103 -13.03 23.44 -7.54
N LEU A 104 -11.89 23.12 -6.92
CA LEU A 104 -10.96 24.11 -6.38
C LEU A 104 -9.88 24.56 -7.38
N GLY A 105 -9.90 24.03 -8.61
CA GLY A 105 -8.87 24.32 -9.61
C GLY A 105 -7.48 23.79 -9.22
N ILE A 106 -7.42 22.73 -8.40
CA ILE A 106 -6.17 22.02 -8.10
C ILE A 106 -5.77 21.24 -9.34
N THR A 107 -4.55 21.49 -9.84
CA THR A 107 -4.14 20.99 -11.15
C THR A 107 -3.40 19.66 -11.12
N ARG A 108 -2.78 19.29 -9.99
CA ARG A 108 -1.92 18.10 -9.87
C ARG A 108 -2.44 17.08 -8.87
N PHE A 109 -2.59 15.82 -9.28
CA PHE A 109 -3.10 14.75 -8.42
C PHE A 109 -2.30 13.44 -8.56
N LEU A 110 -1.56 13.07 -7.52
CA LEU A 110 -0.86 11.78 -7.45
C LEU A 110 -1.67 10.80 -6.60
N HIS A 111 -2.12 9.70 -7.18
CA HIS A 111 -2.91 8.68 -6.51
C HIS A 111 -2.07 7.46 -6.10
N ILE A 112 -2.16 7.06 -4.83
CA ILE A 112 -1.58 5.80 -4.35
C ILE A 112 -2.58 4.66 -4.52
N SER A 113 -2.47 3.93 -5.63
CA SER A 113 -3.20 2.70 -5.89
C SER A 113 -2.48 1.49 -5.27
N SER A 114 -2.41 0.37 -5.98
CA SER A 114 -1.78 -0.88 -5.58
C SER A 114 -1.59 -1.74 -6.83
N VAL A 115 -0.57 -2.60 -6.84
CA VAL A 115 -0.48 -3.65 -7.86
C VAL A 115 -1.69 -4.61 -7.89
N ALA A 116 -2.51 -4.60 -6.83
CA ALA A 116 -3.78 -5.31 -6.77
C ALA A 116 -4.86 -4.77 -7.72
N ALA A 117 -4.73 -3.52 -8.20
CA ALA A 117 -5.62 -2.93 -9.20
C ALA A 117 -5.28 -3.39 -10.64
N LEU A 118 -4.15 -4.07 -10.83
CA LEU A 118 -3.71 -4.56 -12.14
C LEU A 118 -4.34 -5.92 -12.43
N GLY A 119 -4.85 -6.07 -13.65
CA GLY A 119 -5.36 -7.36 -14.09
C GLY A 119 -4.23 -8.37 -14.30
N ARG A 120 -4.58 -9.65 -14.20
CA ARG A 120 -3.64 -10.77 -14.37
C ARG A 120 -4.28 -11.83 -15.22
N LEU A 121 -3.64 -12.17 -16.34
CA LEU A 121 -4.03 -13.30 -17.17
C LEU A 121 -3.37 -14.59 -16.64
N ASN A 122 -4.07 -15.72 -16.76
CA ASN A 122 -3.54 -17.01 -16.33
C ASN A 122 -2.25 -17.34 -17.11
N GLY A 123 -1.21 -17.78 -16.40
CA GLY A 123 0.09 -18.15 -16.99
C GLY A 123 1.05 -16.99 -17.24
N GLN A 124 0.62 -15.73 -17.04
CA GLN A 124 1.48 -14.57 -17.22
C GLN A 124 2.51 -14.47 -16.08
N ARG A 125 3.80 -14.42 -16.43
CA ARG A 125 4.92 -14.37 -15.47
C ARG A 125 5.39 -12.95 -15.15
N VAL A 126 5.22 -12.00 -16.07
CA VAL A 126 5.61 -10.60 -15.90
C VAL A 126 4.38 -9.73 -16.10
N ILE A 127 4.07 -8.87 -15.14
CA ILE A 127 2.94 -7.95 -15.16
C ILE A 127 3.50 -6.52 -15.32
N THR A 128 2.92 -5.76 -16.24
CA THR A 128 3.30 -4.37 -16.54
C THR A 128 2.09 -3.44 -16.39
N GLU A 129 2.31 -2.15 -16.57
CA GLU A 129 1.27 -1.12 -16.53
C GLU A 129 0.26 -1.23 -17.68
N GLU A 130 0.52 -2.06 -18.69
CA GLU A 130 -0.40 -2.31 -19.80
C GLU A 130 -1.45 -3.37 -19.48
N ASN A 131 -1.25 -4.11 -18.38
CA ASN A 131 -2.18 -5.15 -17.96
C ASN A 131 -3.54 -4.55 -17.55
N LYS A 132 -4.56 -4.85 -18.36
CA LYS A 132 -5.94 -4.41 -18.15
C LYS A 132 -6.63 -5.27 -17.10
N TRP A 133 -7.43 -4.63 -16.26
CA TRP A 133 -8.30 -5.32 -15.33
C TRP A 133 -9.23 -6.30 -16.05
N THR A 134 -9.49 -7.43 -15.42
CA THR A 134 -10.44 -8.43 -15.92
C THR A 134 -11.34 -8.84 -14.77
N ASP A 135 -12.64 -8.70 -14.96
CA ASP A 135 -13.60 -9.11 -13.95
C ASP A 135 -13.53 -10.62 -13.73
N SER A 136 -13.44 -10.99 -12.46
CA SER A 136 -13.33 -12.37 -12.04
C SER A 136 -13.93 -12.49 -10.65
N THR A 137 -14.63 -13.60 -10.41
CA THR A 137 -15.11 -13.98 -9.06
C THR A 137 -13.97 -14.18 -8.06
N LEU A 138 -12.73 -14.23 -8.55
CA LEU A 138 -11.51 -14.40 -7.78
C LEU A 138 -10.85 -13.07 -7.36
N ASN A 139 -11.38 -11.92 -7.82
CA ASN A 139 -10.87 -10.61 -7.41
C ASN A 139 -11.35 -10.31 -5.99
N SER A 140 -10.42 -9.90 -5.12
CA SER A 140 -10.78 -9.52 -3.76
C SER A 140 -11.53 -8.19 -3.74
N ALA A 141 -12.31 -7.95 -2.69
CA ALA A 141 -12.92 -6.63 -2.48
C ALA A 141 -11.85 -5.53 -2.43
N TYR A 142 -10.66 -5.81 -1.88
CA TYR A 142 -9.56 -4.86 -1.88
C TYR A 142 -9.09 -4.53 -3.30
N ALA A 143 -8.81 -5.54 -4.12
CA ALA A 143 -8.43 -5.36 -5.52
C ALA A 143 -9.49 -4.58 -6.31
N GLU A 144 -10.77 -4.96 -6.17
CA GLU A 144 -11.90 -4.26 -6.80
C GLU A 144 -11.98 -2.79 -6.35
N SER A 145 -11.78 -2.52 -5.05
CA SER A 145 -11.81 -1.16 -4.51
C SER A 145 -10.67 -0.28 -5.07
N LYS A 146 -9.48 -0.86 -5.26
CA LYS A 146 -8.32 -0.14 -5.80
C LYS A 146 -8.46 0.10 -7.29
N TYR A 147 -8.94 -0.88 -8.05
CA TYR A 147 -9.25 -0.70 -9.47
C TYR A 147 -10.32 0.36 -9.70
N ARG A 148 -11.44 0.30 -8.96
CA ARG A 148 -12.51 1.29 -9.10
C ARG A 148 -12.09 2.69 -8.65
N ALA A 149 -11.18 2.81 -7.70
CA ALA A 149 -10.57 4.09 -7.35
C ALA A 149 -9.72 4.65 -8.52
N GLU A 150 -8.95 3.81 -9.24
CA GLU A 150 -8.23 4.26 -10.45
C GLU A 150 -9.18 4.77 -11.52
N LEU A 151 -10.37 4.17 -11.70
CA LEU A 151 -11.36 4.67 -12.65
C LEU A 151 -11.81 6.10 -12.35
N GLU A 152 -11.94 6.47 -11.07
CA GLU A 152 -12.25 7.84 -10.67
C GLU A 152 -11.10 8.81 -10.96
N VAL A 153 -9.85 8.36 -10.85
CA VAL A 153 -8.67 9.16 -11.21
C VAL A 153 -8.58 9.33 -12.72
N PHE A 154 -8.82 8.28 -13.50
CA PHE A 154 -8.91 8.36 -14.97
C PHE A 154 -10.05 9.28 -15.41
N ARG A 155 -11.21 9.24 -14.75
CA ARG A 155 -12.28 10.20 -14.98
C ARG A 155 -11.80 11.63 -14.72
N GLY A 156 -11.14 11.87 -13.57
CA GLY A 156 -10.58 13.18 -13.25
C GLY A 156 -9.59 13.68 -14.30
N GLN A 157 -8.78 12.78 -14.86
CA GLN A 157 -7.87 13.10 -15.95
C GLN A 157 -8.60 13.58 -17.20
N GLU A 158 -9.65 12.87 -17.63
CA GLU A 158 -10.49 13.30 -18.78
C GLU A 158 -11.24 14.62 -18.50
N GLU A 159 -11.46 14.95 -17.23
CA GLU A 159 -12.05 16.21 -16.78
C GLU A 159 -11.01 17.34 -16.58
N GLY A 160 -9.73 17.11 -16.93
CA GLY A 160 -8.67 18.13 -16.97
C GLY A 160 -7.72 18.13 -15.76
N LEU A 161 -7.73 17.11 -14.92
CA LEU A 161 -6.79 16.96 -13.81
C LEU A 161 -5.48 16.31 -14.28
N SER A 162 -4.33 16.95 -14.04
CA SER A 162 -3.03 16.31 -14.32
C SER A 162 -2.76 15.23 -13.29
N THR A 163 -2.91 13.96 -13.69
CA THR A 163 -2.81 12.82 -12.76
C THR A 163 -1.55 11.98 -12.94
N VAL A 164 -1.10 11.36 -11.84
CA VAL A 164 -0.14 10.26 -11.84
C VAL A 164 -0.64 9.18 -10.89
N ILE A 165 -0.63 7.92 -11.32
CA ILE A 165 -1.02 6.78 -10.50
C ILE A 165 0.22 5.96 -10.18
N VAL A 166 0.41 5.62 -8.90
CA VAL A 166 1.44 4.67 -8.47
C VAL A 166 0.82 3.37 -7.94
N ASN A 167 1.36 2.25 -8.39
CA ASN A 167 0.94 0.90 -8.02
C ASN A 167 2.08 0.22 -7.23
N PRO A 168 2.18 0.47 -5.92
CA PRO A 168 3.17 -0.20 -5.09
C PRO A 168 2.85 -1.69 -4.92
N SER A 169 3.90 -2.52 -4.87
CA SER A 169 3.82 -3.90 -4.40
C SER A 169 3.81 -3.95 -2.85
N VAL A 170 4.16 -5.09 -2.23
CA VAL A 170 4.13 -5.19 -0.77
C VAL A 170 5.21 -4.30 -0.16
N ILE A 171 4.77 -3.30 0.61
CA ILE A 171 5.66 -2.30 1.19
C ILE A 171 6.41 -2.89 2.39
N LEU A 172 7.75 -2.90 2.35
CA LEU A 172 8.59 -3.23 3.51
C LEU A 172 8.92 -1.95 4.28
N SER A 173 8.70 -1.95 5.59
CA SER A 173 8.79 -0.72 6.39
C SER A 173 9.08 -0.98 7.86
N ARG A 174 9.54 0.08 8.55
CA ARG A 174 9.62 0.15 10.01
C ARG A 174 8.33 0.77 10.55
N SER A 175 7.39 -0.06 10.97
CA SER A 175 6.11 0.39 11.50
C SER A 175 5.56 -0.63 12.48
N ASP A 176 4.42 -0.35 13.11
CA ASP A 176 3.77 -1.32 13.99
C ASP A 176 3.53 -2.66 13.24
N TRP A 177 4.27 -3.70 13.62
CA TRP A 177 4.15 -5.06 13.06
C TRP A 177 2.83 -5.78 13.37
N ASN A 178 1.89 -5.12 14.06
CA ASN A 178 0.51 -5.55 14.16
C ASN A 178 -0.35 -5.09 12.96
N ARG A 179 0.16 -4.20 12.11
CA ARG A 179 -0.58 -3.59 11.00
C ARG A 179 0.11 -3.90 9.66
N SER A 180 -0.69 -3.89 8.59
CA SER A 180 -0.21 -3.96 7.20
C SER A 180 0.73 -5.15 6.91
N SER A 181 1.62 -4.99 5.94
CA SER A 181 2.68 -5.92 5.53
C SER A 181 3.71 -6.26 6.61
N SER A 182 3.88 -5.40 7.62
CA SER A 182 4.81 -5.64 8.73
C SER A 182 4.45 -6.88 9.56
N GLN A 183 3.21 -7.37 9.44
CA GLN A 183 2.79 -8.66 10.00
C GLN A 183 3.60 -9.85 9.49
N LEU A 184 4.22 -9.77 8.31
CA LEU A 184 5.12 -10.81 7.79
C LEU A 184 6.35 -11.00 8.70
N PHE A 185 6.93 -9.91 9.20
CA PHE A 185 8.06 -9.98 10.14
C PHE A 185 7.61 -10.55 11.49
N LYS A 186 6.45 -10.12 12.00
CA LYS A 186 5.86 -10.66 13.24
C LYS A 186 5.53 -12.14 13.12
N TYR A 187 5.12 -12.61 11.94
CA TYR A 187 4.85 -14.02 11.66
C TYR A 187 6.09 -14.88 11.90
N VAL A 188 7.24 -14.43 11.38
CA VAL A 188 8.53 -15.09 11.59
C VAL A 188 9.02 -14.94 13.03
N TRP A 189 8.88 -13.77 13.64
CA TRP A 189 9.23 -13.53 15.05
C TRP A 189 8.53 -14.52 15.98
N ASN A 190 7.26 -14.80 15.71
CA ASN A 190 6.44 -15.76 16.47
C ASN A 190 6.68 -17.22 16.07
N GLN A 191 7.65 -17.51 15.20
CA GLN A 191 8.04 -18.86 14.78
C GLN A 191 6.84 -19.68 14.27
N ARG A 192 5.95 -19.04 13.51
CA ARG A 192 4.79 -19.73 12.94
C ARG A 192 5.28 -20.75 11.90
N PRO A 193 4.72 -21.97 11.87
CA PRO A 193 5.37 -23.07 11.17
C PRO A 193 5.03 -23.15 9.67
N PHE A 194 4.03 -22.39 9.19
CA PHE A 194 3.46 -22.57 7.86
C PHE A 194 3.91 -21.50 6.86
N TYR A 195 4.04 -21.86 5.58
CA TYR A 195 4.19 -20.88 4.51
C TYR A 195 3.39 -21.29 3.29
N ILE A 196 3.07 -20.32 2.42
CA ILE A 196 2.41 -20.57 1.14
C ILE A 196 3.44 -20.66 0.01
N ASP A 197 3.13 -21.45 -1.00
CA ASP A 197 3.90 -21.48 -2.24
C ASP A 197 3.76 -20.16 -3.02
N GLY A 198 4.73 -19.77 -3.83
CA GLY A 198 4.68 -18.53 -4.62
C GLY A 198 5.59 -17.41 -4.09
N SER A 199 5.46 -16.23 -4.71
CA SER A 199 6.44 -15.15 -4.55
C SER A 199 5.85 -13.86 -3.97
N LEU A 200 6.62 -13.26 -3.06
CA LEU A 200 6.41 -11.92 -2.53
C LEU A 200 7.05 -10.91 -3.48
N ASN A 201 6.22 -10.07 -4.11
CA ASN A 201 6.69 -8.86 -4.79
C ASN A 201 6.75 -7.73 -3.76
N TYR A 202 7.88 -7.06 -3.64
CA TYR A 202 8.16 -6.14 -2.55
C TYR A 202 8.74 -4.80 -3.03
N VAL A 203 8.59 -3.76 -2.22
CA VAL A 203 9.25 -2.46 -2.40
C VAL A 203 9.59 -1.88 -1.03
N ASP A 204 10.79 -1.30 -0.88
CA ASP A 204 11.15 -0.59 0.35
C ASP A 204 10.39 0.74 0.42
N VAL A 205 9.81 1.06 1.57
CA VAL A 205 9.06 2.30 1.77
C VAL A 205 9.90 3.56 1.53
N ARG A 206 11.23 3.49 1.71
CA ARG A 206 12.16 4.58 1.44
C ARG A 206 12.19 4.90 -0.05
N ASP A 207 12.41 3.89 -0.89
CA ASP A 207 12.41 4.03 -2.35
C ASP A 207 11.04 4.45 -2.86
N LEU A 208 9.98 3.88 -2.28
CA LEU A 208 8.61 4.23 -2.62
C LEU A 208 8.31 5.71 -2.34
N SER A 209 8.70 6.22 -1.17
CA SER A 209 8.49 7.63 -0.80
C SER A 209 9.31 8.60 -1.67
N GLU A 210 10.55 8.23 -2.00
CA GLU A 210 11.41 8.96 -2.94
C GLU A 210 10.74 9.05 -4.33
N ALA A 211 10.35 7.90 -4.89
CA ALA A 211 9.74 7.86 -6.21
C ALA A 211 8.43 8.66 -6.26
N ILE A 212 7.61 8.62 -5.21
CA ILE A 212 6.36 9.41 -5.14
C ILE A 212 6.63 10.90 -5.17
N VAL A 213 7.58 11.40 -4.37
CA VAL A 213 7.89 12.84 -4.34
C VAL A 213 8.47 13.29 -5.67
N ARG A 214 9.38 12.49 -6.27
CA ARG A 214 9.96 12.78 -7.58
C ARG A 214 8.93 12.73 -8.71
N LEU A 215 8.02 11.75 -8.71
CA LEU A 215 6.93 11.69 -9.70
C LEU A 215 5.99 12.89 -9.55
N TYR A 216 5.66 13.29 -8.33
CA TYR A 216 4.81 14.46 -8.11
C TYR A 216 5.44 15.73 -8.72
N GLN A 217 6.76 15.90 -8.58
CA GLN A 217 7.52 17.04 -9.11
C GLN A 217 7.86 16.94 -10.60
N SER A 218 7.67 15.76 -11.21
CA SER A 218 7.93 15.55 -12.64
C SER A 218 6.78 16.03 -13.52
N ASP A 219 7.06 16.12 -14.82
CA ASP A 219 6.09 16.51 -15.86
C ASP A 219 5.25 15.34 -16.39
N PHE A 220 5.37 14.13 -15.81
CA PHE A 220 4.56 12.99 -16.25
C PHE A 220 3.08 13.24 -15.97
N GLU A 221 2.21 13.01 -16.95
CA GLU A 221 0.77 13.22 -16.85
C GLU A 221 0.01 12.07 -17.50
N GLY A 222 -1.07 11.64 -16.85
CA GLY A 222 -1.90 10.51 -17.28
C GLY A 222 -1.17 9.16 -17.22
N GLU A 223 -0.08 9.12 -16.46
CA GLU A 223 0.79 7.97 -16.38
C GLU A 223 0.51 7.12 -15.14
N ARG A 224 0.59 5.81 -15.36
CA ARG A 224 0.58 4.79 -14.31
C ARG A 224 1.98 4.20 -14.16
N PHE A 225 2.46 4.00 -12.93
CA PHE A 225 3.77 3.43 -12.64
C PHE A 225 3.69 2.31 -11.59
N ILE A 226 4.26 1.14 -11.90
CA ILE A 226 4.46 0.08 -10.93
C ILE A 226 5.73 0.33 -10.12
N LEU A 227 5.60 0.35 -8.80
CA LEU A 227 6.72 0.50 -7.89
C LEU A 227 6.97 -0.83 -7.19
N ASN A 228 7.93 -1.58 -7.74
CA ASN A 228 8.34 -2.90 -7.28
C ASN A 228 9.87 -2.98 -7.32
N ALA A 229 10.51 -3.42 -6.23
CA ALA A 229 11.96 -3.61 -6.20
C ALA A 229 12.36 -5.00 -6.72
N GLY A 230 11.56 -6.02 -6.45
CA GLY A 230 11.89 -7.40 -6.79
C GLY A 230 10.77 -8.39 -6.51
N SER A 231 11.05 -9.67 -6.75
CA SER A 231 10.21 -10.80 -6.38
C SER A 231 11.05 -11.88 -5.73
N ILE A 232 10.63 -12.39 -4.58
CA ILE A 232 11.33 -13.42 -3.80
C ILE A 232 10.32 -14.49 -3.36
N PRO A 233 10.63 -15.79 -3.43
CA PRO A 233 9.76 -16.83 -2.88
C PRO A 233 9.47 -16.59 -1.40
N TYR A 234 8.23 -16.83 -0.95
CA TYR A 234 7.87 -16.64 0.46
C TYR A 234 8.76 -17.46 1.42
N HIS A 235 9.12 -18.68 1.01
CA HIS A 235 10.06 -19.53 1.74
C HIS A 235 11.40 -18.80 1.99
N ASP A 236 11.98 -18.23 0.94
CA ASP A 236 13.30 -17.61 1.00
C ASP A 236 13.26 -16.29 1.78
N PHE A 237 12.19 -15.51 1.60
CA PHE A 237 11.94 -14.31 2.41
C PHE A 237 11.86 -14.66 3.89
N PHE A 238 11.05 -15.66 4.27
CA PHE A 238 10.92 -16.05 5.67
C PHE A 238 12.22 -16.64 6.22
N ALA A 239 12.98 -17.38 5.42
CA ALA A 239 14.29 -17.89 5.81
C ALA A 239 15.29 -16.74 6.09
N ALA A 240 15.34 -15.74 5.22
CA ALA A 240 16.21 -14.57 5.39
C ALA A 240 15.83 -13.76 6.65
N VAL A 241 14.54 -13.50 6.87
CA VAL A 241 14.05 -12.81 8.08
C VAL A 241 14.34 -13.64 9.34
N ALA A 242 14.16 -14.96 9.29
CA ALA A 242 14.38 -15.84 10.43
C ALA A 242 15.85 -15.89 10.83
N LYS A 243 16.76 -15.92 9.84
CA LYS A 243 18.20 -15.79 10.05
C LYS A 243 18.51 -14.49 10.77
N GLN A 244 17.92 -13.36 10.34
CA GLN A 244 18.17 -12.10 11.02
C GLN A 244 17.64 -12.06 12.44
N PHE A 245 16.43 -12.57 12.70
CA PHE A 245 15.89 -12.61 14.06
C PHE A 245 16.51 -13.68 14.97
N ASN A 246 17.40 -14.54 14.46
CA ASN A 246 17.86 -15.74 15.15
C ASN A 246 16.67 -16.61 15.63
N ARG A 247 15.73 -16.86 14.71
CA ARG A 247 14.48 -17.61 14.94
C ARG A 247 14.34 -18.76 13.94
N THR A 248 13.40 -19.66 14.22
CA THR A 248 13.08 -20.76 13.30
C THR A 248 12.19 -20.27 12.15
N PRO A 249 12.56 -20.50 10.87
CA PRO A 249 11.70 -20.17 9.75
C PRO A 249 10.50 -21.12 9.66
N PRO A 250 9.40 -20.71 9.03
CA PRO A 250 8.31 -21.61 8.68
C PRO A 250 8.80 -22.72 7.73
N ARG A 251 8.51 -23.98 8.04
CA ARG A 251 9.00 -25.16 7.27
C ARG A 251 7.89 -25.95 6.58
N ILE A 252 6.64 -25.76 7.00
CA ILE A 252 5.51 -26.56 6.53
C ILE A 252 4.83 -25.82 5.38
N LYS A 253 4.98 -26.36 4.17
CA LYS A 253 4.29 -25.84 2.98
C LYS A 253 2.79 -26.10 3.06
N LEU A 254 1.98 -25.05 2.97
CA LEU A 254 0.52 -25.17 2.86
C LEU A 254 0.15 -25.61 1.45
N SER A 255 -0.46 -26.79 1.31
CA SER A 255 -1.03 -27.22 0.03
C SER A 255 -2.30 -26.44 -0.30
N LYS A 256 -2.66 -26.33 -1.60
CA LYS A 256 -3.91 -25.66 -2.03
C LYS A 256 -5.15 -26.26 -1.36
N THR A 257 -5.15 -27.58 -1.16
CA THR A 257 -6.21 -28.29 -0.44
C THR A 257 -6.29 -27.85 1.02
N MET A 258 -5.14 -27.77 1.71
CA MET A 258 -5.09 -27.34 3.12
C MET A 258 -5.50 -25.87 3.27
N LEU A 259 -5.10 -25.00 2.33
CA LEU A 259 -5.52 -23.60 2.29
C LEU A 259 -7.03 -23.44 2.10
N THR A 260 -7.64 -24.29 1.28
CA THR A 260 -9.10 -24.27 1.06
C THR A 260 -9.86 -24.63 2.33
N TRP A 261 -9.40 -25.67 3.05
CA TRP A 261 -9.98 -26.06 4.34
C TRP A 261 -9.73 -25.02 5.43
N LEU A 262 -8.51 -24.49 5.52
CA LEU A 262 -8.18 -23.43 6.47
C LEU A 262 -8.96 -22.14 6.19
N ALA A 263 -9.17 -21.75 4.93
CA ALA A 263 -10.00 -20.59 4.58
C ALA A 263 -11.47 -20.80 4.96
N ARG A 264 -12.00 -22.03 4.82
CA ARG A 264 -13.35 -22.39 5.27
C ARG A 264 -13.47 -22.35 6.80
N ALA A 265 -12.50 -22.90 7.51
CA ALA A 265 -12.44 -22.89 8.98
C ALA A 265 -12.26 -21.46 9.54
N GLU A 266 -11.39 -20.66 8.94
CA GLU A 266 -11.19 -19.24 9.26
C GLU A 266 -12.45 -18.42 8.97
N ARG A 267 -13.22 -18.73 7.92
CA ARG A 267 -14.50 -18.07 7.65
C ARG A 267 -15.51 -18.32 8.79
N VAL A 268 -15.57 -19.56 9.29
CA VAL A 268 -16.41 -19.91 10.45
C VAL A 268 -15.91 -19.24 11.72
N ARG A 269 -14.60 -19.30 12.01
CA ARG A 269 -14.00 -18.64 13.17
C ARG A 269 -14.19 -17.12 13.11
N SER A 270 -13.95 -16.48 11.97
CA SER A 270 -14.13 -15.04 11.79
C SER A 270 -15.60 -14.65 11.89
N ALA A 271 -16.51 -15.49 11.40
CA ALA A 271 -17.95 -15.28 11.60
C ALA A 271 -18.34 -15.30 13.10
N LEU A 272 -17.75 -16.21 13.88
CA LEU A 272 -18.04 -16.37 15.32
C LEU A 272 -17.29 -15.35 16.21
N THR A 273 -16.04 -15.02 15.88
CA THR A 273 -15.13 -14.23 16.75
C THR A 273 -14.95 -12.79 16.31
N GLY A 274 -15.33 -12.44 15.08
CA GLY A 274 -15.07 -11.12 14.50
C GLY A 274 -13.60 -10.79 14.23
N ALA A 275 -12.69 -11.72 14.50
CA ALA A 275 -11.27 -11.55 14.21
C ALA A 275 -11.00 -11.54 12.70
N ASN A 276 -9.97 -10.80 12.29
CA ASN A 276 -9.53 -10.78 10.90
C ASN A 276 -9.04 -12.17 10.46
N PRO A 277 -9.41 -12.62 9.25
CA PRO A 277 -8.95 -13.90 8.74
C PRO A 277 -7.44 -13.86 8.50
N LEU A 278 -6.71 -14.81 9.07
CA LEU A 278 -5.24 -14.91 8.91
C LEU A 278 -4.86 -15.48 7.53
N ILE A 279 -5.76 -16.24 6.91
CA ILE A 279 -5.63 -16.81 5.57
C ILE A 279 -6.88 -16.42 4.80
N THR A 280 -6.72 -15.57 3.78
CA THR A 280 -7.81 -15.14 2.91
C THR A 280 -7.85 -16.00 1.63
N PRO A 281 -9.01 -16.12 0.96
CA PRO A 281 -9.09 -16.78 -0.34
C PRO A 281 -8.10 -16.22 -1.37
N GLU A 282 -7.72 -14.94 -1.24
CA GLU A 282 -6.71 -14.29 -2.06
C GLU A 282 -5.29 -14.80 -1.77
N THR A 283 -4.90 -14.89 -0.49
CA THR A 283 -3.61 -15.53 -0.12
C THR A 283 -3.54 -16.99 -0.59
N ALA A 284 -4.66 -17.71 -0.57
CA ALA A 284 -4.77 -19.07 -1.08
C ALA A 284 -4.69 -19.17 -2.62
N ARG A 285 -5.07 -18.10 -3.34
CA ARG A 285 -4.98 -18.02 -4.81
C ARG A 285 -3.59 -17.62 -5.28
N LEU A 286 -2.95 -16.68 -4.59
CA LEU A 286 -1.55 -16.34 -4.81
C LEU A 286 -0.65 -17.56 -4.55
N ALA A 287 -1.12 -18.49 -3.70
CA ALA A 287 -0.43 -19.72 -3.40
C ALA A 287 -0.19 -20.57 -4.66
N GLY A 288 1.09 -20.73 -5.01
CA GLY A 288 1.54 -21.52 -6.16
C GLY A 288 1.54 -20.75 -7.48
N THR A 289 1.39 -19.41 -7.45
CA THR A 289 1.65 -18.55 -8.60
C THR A 289 2.93 -17.75 -8.35
N SER A 290 3.85 -17.79 -9.31
CA SER A 290 5.04 -16.93 -9.32
C SER A 290 4.89 -15.96 -10.48
N PHE A 291 4.82 -14.68 -10.15
CA PHE A 291 4.82 -13.59 -11.11
C PHE A 291 5.69 -12.45 -10.58
N PHE A 292 6.15 -11.62 -11.50
CA PHE A 292 6.98 -10.46 -11.26
C PHE A 292 6.29 -9.21 -11.78
N TYR A 293 6.25 -8.18 -10.95
CA TYR A 293 5.82 -6.85 -11.37
C TYR A 293 7.00 -6.07 -11.94
N SER A 294 6.93 -5.73 -13.22
CA SER A 294 8.01 -4.97 -13.88
C SER A 294 8.13 -3.58 -13.29
N ASN A 295 9.36 -3.15 -13.05
CA ASN A 295 9.72 -1.81 -12.61
C ASN A 295 10.50 -1.03 -13.68
N GLN A 296 10.56 -1.55 -14.90
CA GLN A 296 11.35 -0.95 -15.99
C GLN A 296 10.90 0.48 -16.29
N LYS A 297 9.59 0.71 -16.33
CA LYS A 297 9.01 2.03 -16.61
C LYS A 297 9.44 3.08 -15.60
N ILE A 298 9.27 2.81 -14.31
CA ILE A 298 9.65 3.76 -13.25
C ILE A 298 11.17 3.94 -13.16
N SER A 299 11.94 2.86 -13.36
CA SER A 299 13.40 2.93 -13.30
C SER A 299 13.96 3.80 -14.43
N ALA A 300 13.40 3.69 -15.64
CA ALA A 300 13.74 4.54 -16.76
C ALA A 300 13.27 5.99 -16.56
N ALA A 301 12.03 6.18 -16.10
CA ALA A 301 11.42 7.50 -15.90
C ALA A 301 12.15 8.35 -14.87
N LEU A 302 12.64 7.75 -13.78
CA LEU A 302 13.31 8.46 -12.69
C LEU A 302 14.82 8.20 -12.63
N ASN A 303 15.40 7.40 -13.53
CA ASN A 303 16.79 6.93 -13.40
C ASN A 303 17.10 6.46 -11.96
N MET A 304 16.21 5.63 -11.42
CA MET A 304 16.22 5.21 -10.01
C MET A 304 16.55 3.72 -9.91
N ALA A 305 17.39 3.38 -8.94
CA ALA A 305 17.61 2.00 -8.52
C ALA A 305 16.88 1.73 -7.19
N PHE A 306 16.30 0.53 -7.08
CA PHE A 306 15.66 0.07 -5.85
C PHE A 306 16.66 -0.64 -4.94
N GLN A 307 16.41 -0.56 -3.64
CA GLN A 307 17.19 -1.26 -2.62
C GLN A 307 17.09 -2.78 -2.79
N PRO A 308 18.20 -3.51 -2.66
CA PRO A 308 18.18 -4.98 -2.57
C PRO A 308 17.33 -5.48 -1.39
N ILE A 309 16.78 -6.68 -1.53
CA ILE A 309 15.94 -7.28 -0.48
C ILE A 309 16.68 -7.45 0.83
N GLU A 310 17.96 -7.82 0.79
CA GLU A 310 18.80 -8.07 1.96
C GLU A 310 18.89 -6.80 2.82
N GLN A 311 19.18 -5.66 2.19
CA GLN A 311 19.25 -4.37 2.89
C GLN A 311 17.90 -3.96 3.48
N SER A 312 16.80 -4.24 2.77
CA SER A 312 15.45 -3.95 3.24
C SER A 312 15.07 -4.81 4.45
N ILE A 313 15.41 -6.11 4.41
CA ILE A 313 15.19 -7.06 5.51
C ILE A 313 16.01 -6.66 6.73
N ASP A 314 17.30 -6.40 6.57
CA ASP A 314 18.19 -6.01 7.66
C ASP A 314 17.70 -4.72 8.32
N TRP A 315 17.43 -3.69 7.51
CA TRP A 315 16.91 -2.41 7.97
C TRP A 315 15.60 -2.55 8.76
N CYS A 316 14.68 -3.41 8.32
CA CYS A 316 13.44 -3.69 9.04
C CYS A 316 13.70 -4.49 10.33
N CYS A 317 14.47 -5.57 10.25
CA CYS A 317 14.71 -6.48 11.37
C CYS A 317 15.41 -5.78 12.54
N ASP A 318 16.40 -4.92 12.28
CA ASP A 318 17.11 -4.19 13.31
C ASP A 318 16.17 -3.31 14.15
N TRP A 319 15.21 -2.66 13.48
CA TRP A 319 14.21 -1.85 14.16
C TRP A 319 13.27 -2.70 15.02
N TYR A 320 12.80 -3.84 14.50
CA TYR A 320 11.92 -4.74 15.25
C TYR A 320 12.62 -5.38 16.45
N LYS A 321 13.90 -5.76 16.33
CA LYS A 321 14.69 -6.26 17.46
C LYS A 321 14.80 -5.22 18.57
N ALA A 322 15.11 -3.97 18.20
CA ALA A 322 15.21 -2.86 19.15
C ALA A 322 13.89 -2.54 19.85
N GLN A 323 12.75 -2.79 19.19
CA GLN A 323 11.42 -2.65 19.82
C GLN A 323 11.06 -3.83 20.72
N ALA A 324 11.40 -5.05 20.31
CA ALA A 324 11.09 -6.26 21.06
C ALA A 324 11.86 -6.35 22.38
N GLY A 325 13.09 -5.82 22.44
CA GLY A 325 13.87 -5.74 23.67
C GLY A 325 13.43 -4.66 24.67
N LYS A 326 12.42 -3.83 24.32
CA LYS A 326 11.85 -2.79 25.19
C LYS A 326 10.57 -3.23 25.89
N LYS A 327 10.14 -4.48 25.73
CA LYS A 327 9.00 -5.10 26.43
C LYS A 327 9.50 -6.19 27.35
#